data_AF-A0A9E5KMD1-F1
#
_entry.id   AF-A0A9E5KMD1-F1
#
_cell.length_a   1.000
_cell.length_b   1.000
_cell.length_c   1.000
_cell.angle_alpha   90.00
_cell.angle_beta   90.00
_cell.angle_gamma   90.00
#
_symmetry.space_group_name_H-M   'P 1'
#
loop_
_entity.id
_entity.type
_entity.pdbx_description
1 polymer ?
#
loop_
_entity_poly.entity_id
_entity_poly.type
_entity_poly.pdbx_seq_one_letter_code
_entity_poly.pdbx_strand_id
1 'polypeptide(L)' 'CVAGAVLVEESRAQAVAAGLTDIVLTPKPEYIAAMTDWQDPLYLKIVAALPAGTTPSDFITSLDMTARKAR' A
#
# COMPACT_ATOMS: atom_id res chain seq x y z
N CYS A 1 4.84 5.59 5.57
CA CYS A 1 4.65 4.94 6.89
C CYS A 1 3.97 3.59 6.65
N VAL A 2 4.57 2.48 7.08
CA VAL A 2 4.01 1.12 6.86
C VAL A 2 3.11 0.68 8.04
N ALA A 3 3.37 1.16 9.25
CA ALA A 3 2.69 0.73 10.46
C ALA A 3 1.17 1.00 10.49
N GLY A 4 0.68 1.95 9.67
CA GLY A 4 -0.74 2.25 9.53
C GLY A 4 -1.37 1.74 8.23
N ALA A 5 -0.68 0.87 7.48
CA ALA A 5 -1.21 0.33 6.24
C ALA A 5 -2.38 -0.64 6.52
N VAL A 6 -3.39 -0.57 5.66
CA VAL A 6 -4.56 -1.45 5.65
C VAL A 6 -4.64 -2.16 4.29
N LEU A 7 -5.57 -3.10 4.14
CA LEU A 7 -5.81 -3.75 2.85
C LEU A 7 -6.33 -2.74 1.82
N VAL A 8 -5.95 -2.90 0.56
CA VAL A 8 -6.43 -2.06 -0.55
C VAL A 8 -7.96 -2.00 -0.61
N GLU A 9 -8.62 -3.14 -0.39
CA GLU A 9 -10.09 -3.21 -0.37
C GLU A 9 -10.70 -2.58 0.88
N GLU A 10 -9.97 -2.51 2.00
CA GLU A 10 -10.43 -1.76 3.17
C GLU A 10 -10.41 -0.25 2.90
N SER A 11 -9.37 0.24 2.21
CA SER A 11 -9.34 1.63 1.72
C SER A 11 -10.51 1.91 0.76
N ARG A 12 -10.89 0.95 -0.11
CA ARG A 12 -12.10 1.06 -0.94
C ARG A 12 -13.35 1.20 -0.08
N ALA A 13 -13.52 0.31 0.89
CA ALA A 13 -14.70 0.29 1.76
C ALA A 13 -14.83 1.60 2.54
N GLN A 14 -13.72 2.15 3.04
CA GLN A 14 -13.69 3.45 3.71
C GLN A 14 -14.10 4.59 2.78
N ALA A 15 -13.62 4.60 1.54
CA ALA A 15 -14.02 5.61 0.55
C ALA A 15 -15.52 5.54 0.21
N VAL A 16 -16.06 4.32 0.06
CA VAL A 16 -17.51 4.11 -0.14
C VAL A 16 -18.30 4.58 1.08
N ALA A 17 -17.88 4.22 2.30
CA ALA A 17 -18.54 4.63 3.53
C ALA A 17 -18.53 6.15 3.74
N ALA A 18 -17.51 6.84 3.22
CA ALA A 18 -17.42 8.30 3.19
C ALA A 18 -18.33 8.96 2.13
N GLY A 19 -19.09 8.18 1.35
CA GLY A 19 -19.96 8.68 0.28
C GLY A 19 -19.19 9.08 -0.98
N LEU A 20 -17.96 8.59 -1.16
CA LEU A 20 -17.21 8.79 -2.39
C LEU A 20 -17.65 7.77 -3.45
N THR A 21 -17.58 8.20 -4.71
CA THR A 21 -17.97 7.46 -5.90
C THR A 21 -16.82 7.48 -6.92
N ASP A 22 -16.94 6.71 -8.00
CA ASP A 22 -15.91 6.62 -9.05
C ASP A 22 -14.50 6.30 -8.49
N ILE A 23 -14.42 5.37 -7.54
CA ILE A 23 -13.18 5.04 -6.83
C ILE A 23 -12.26 4.20 -7.71
N VAL A 24 -11.12 4.78 -8.08
CA VAL A 24 -10.02 4.11 -8.79
C VAL A 24 -8.85 3.93 -7.84
N LEU A 25 -8.40 2.69 -7.72
CA LEU A 25 -7.27 2.27 -6.90
C LEU A 25 -6.16 1.77 -7.82
N THR A 26 -4.99 2.38 -7.73
CA THR A 26 -3.81 2.04 -8.54
C THR A 26 -2.67 1.65 -7.60
N PRO A 27 -2.41 0.34 -7.43
CA PRO A 27 -1.22 -0.15 -6.75
C PRO A 27 0.05 0.27 -7.48
N LYS A 28 1.05 0.73 -6.73
CA LYS A 28 2.39 1.10 -7.18
C LYS A 28 3.47 0.39 -6.33
N PRO A 29 3.68 -0.92 -6.53
CA PRO A 29 4.65 -1.71 -5.75
C PRO A 29 6.11 -1.30 -6.01
N GLU A 30 6.40 -0.65 -7.13
CA GLU A 30 7.72 -0.14 -7.51
C GLU A 30 8.27 0.90 -6.51
N TYR A 31 7.38 1.66 -5.86
CA TYR A 31 7.79 2.60 -4.83
C TYR A 31 8.31 1.89 -3.57
N ILE A 32 7.80 0.70 -3.28
CA ILE A 32 8.27 -0.13 -2.15
C ILE A 32 9.60 -0.79 -2.48
N ALA A 33 9.79 -1.22 -3.74
CA ALA A 33 11.04 -1.79 -4.21
C ALA A 33 12.19 -0.76 -4.08
N ALA A 34 11.97 0.47 -4.56
CA ALA A 34 12.97 1.55 -4.48
C ALA A 34 13.37 1.91 -3.04
N MET A 35 12.45 1.80 -2.07
CA MET A 35 12.77 2.04 -0.66
C MET A 35 13.61 0.92 -0.03
N THR A 36 13.49 -0.30 -0.54
CA THR A 36 14.29 -1.45 -0.06
C THR A 36 15.77 -1.29 -0.46
N ASP A 37 16.03 -0.73 -1.64
CA ASP A 37 17.39 -0.43 -2.11
C ASP A 37 18.10 0.63 -1.24
N TRP A 38 17.35 1.52 -0.60
CA TRP A 38 17.91 2.56 0.27
C TRP A 38 18.29 2.06 1.67
N GLN A 39 18.14 0.75 1.94
CA GLN A 39 18.52 0.09 3.20
C GLN A 39 17.98 0.77 4.46
N ASP A 40 16.76 1.29 4.38
CA ASP A 40 16.10 1.87 5.55
C ASP A 40 16.00 0.81 6.68
N PRO A 41 16.43 1.12 7.92
CA PRO A 41 16.48 0.15 9.02
C PRO A 41 15.14 -0.51 9.36
N LEU A 42 14.01 0.18 9.13
CA LEU A 42 12.68 -0.40 9.31
C LEU A 42 12.42 -1.45 8.24
N TYR A 43 12.71 -1.14 6.98
CA TYR A 43 12.52 -2.06 5.86
C TYR A 43 13.40 -3.31 5.97
N LEU A 44 14.64 -3.18 6.45
CA LEU A 44 15.51 -4.33 6.70
C LEU A 44 14.91 -5.31 7.72
N LYS A 45 14.29 -4.79 8.79
CA LYS A 45 13.60 -5.63 9.79
C LYS A 45 12.36 -6.30 9.21
N ILE A 46 11.62 -5.61 8.35
CA ILE A 46 10.46 -6.18 7.65
C ILE A 46 10.94 -7.33 6.75
N VAL A 47 11.94 -7.09 5.89
CA VAL A 47 12.52 -8.10 4.99
C VAL A 47 12.96 -9.35 5.76
N ALA A 48 13.63 -9.16 6.90
CA ALA A 48 14.11 -10.27 7.74
C ALA A 48 12.98 -11.14 8.32
N ALA A 49 11.75 -10.62 8.40
CA ALA A 49 10.58 -11.34 8.89
C ALA A 49 9.74 -11.98 7.78
N LEU A 50 10.08 -11.74 6.51
CA LEU A 50 9.32 -12.28 5.38
C LEU A 50 9.70 -13.74 5.06
N PRO A 51 8.77 -14.51 4.47
CA PRO A 51 9.08 -15.84 3.95
C PRO A 51 10.25 -15.80 2.95
N ALA A 52 11.05 -16.87 2.94
CA ALA A 52 12.16 -16.99 1.99
C ALA A 52 11.67 -16.88 0.54
N GLY A 53 12.41 -16.15 -0.29
CA GLY A 53 12.07 -15.94 -1.70
C GLY A 53 11.00 -14.89 -1.96
N THR A 54 10.53 -14.17 -0.94
CA THR A 54 9.58 -13.07 -1.09
C THR A 54 10.24 -11.73 -0.78
N THR A 55 9.61 -10.65 -1.23
CA THR A 55 10.03 -9.27 -1.07
C THR A 55 8.92 -8.45 -0.41
N PRO A 56 9.24 -7.29 0.22
CA PRO A 56 8.21 -6.42 0.77
C PRO A 56 7.16 -5.98 -0.27
N SER A 57 7.57 -5.80 -1.53
CA SER A 57 6.69 -5.42 -2.64
C SER A 57 5.63 -6.48 -2.98
N ASP A 58 5.81 -7.73 -2.55
CA ASP A 58 4.81 -8.79 -2.72
C ASP A 58 3.62 -8.64 -1.77
N PHE A 59 3.80 -7.88 -0.67
CA PHE A 59 2.79 -7.72 0.39
C PHE A 59 2.34 -6.28 0.59
N ILE A 60 3.21 -5.32 0.24
CA ILE A 60 3.01 -3.90 0.51
C ILE A 60 3.11 -3.15 -0.82
N THR A 61 2.20 -2.21 -1.03
CA THR A 61 2.22 -1.29 -2.17
C THR A 61 2.01 0.13 -1.68
N SER A 62 2.60 1.10 -2.37
CA SER A 62 2.05 2.45 -2.33
C SER A 62 0.73 2.42 -3.09
N LEU A 63 -0.30 3.10 -2.57
CA LEU A 63 -1.63 3.11 -3.17
C LEU A 63 -1.95 4.53 -3.62
N ASP A 64 -2.14 4.70 -4.93
CA ASP A 64 -2.72 5.91 -5.49
C ASP A 64 -4.24 5.73 -5.59
N MET A 65 -5.01 6.63 -4.99
CA MET A 65 -6.47 6.56 -4.94
C MET A 65 -7.07 7.86 -5.43
N THR A 66 -7.99 7.75 -6.39
CA THR A 66 -8.82 8.86 -6.85
C THR A 66 -10.28 8.51 -6.68
N ALA A 67 -11.11 9.50 -6.35
CA ALA A 67 -12.54 9.34 -6.17
C ALA A 67 -13.25 10.69 -6.36
N ARG A 68 -14.57 10.65 -6.53
CA ARG A 68 -15.43 11.84 -6.66
C ARG A 68 -16.43 11.91 -5.52
N LYS A 69 -16.77 13.13 -5.10
CA LYS A 69 -17.88 13.36 -4.18
C LYS A 69 -19.19 12.96 -4.88
N ALA A 70 -20.02 12.16 -4.22
CA ALA A 70 -21.38 11.89 -4.71
C ALA A 70 -22.14 13.22 -4.90
N ARG A 71 -22.90 13.30 -5.99
CA ARG A 71 -23.62 14.51 -6.39
C ARG A 71 -24.83 14.77 -5.51
#